data_AF-A0A6B3GGQ9-F1
#
_entry.id   AF-A0A6B3GGQ9-F1
#
_cell.length_a   1.000
_cell.length_b   1.000
_cell.length_c   1.000
_cell.angle_alpha   90.00
_cell.angle_beta   90.00
_cell.angle_gamma   90.00
#
_symmetry.space_group_name_H-M   'P 1'
#
loop_
_entity.id
_entity.type
_entity.pdbx_description
1 polymer ?
#
loop_
_entity_poly.entity_id
_entity_poly.type
_entity_poly.pdbx_seq_one_letter_code
_entity_poly.pdbx_strand_id
1 'polypeptide(L)'
;NALYGNRVEGVDPQVQDALALENLVLAARAADRVGAILLIETLNKPESPLYPLVSAPAAIEVVDKVNAATGLGNAKFLLDLYHLSMNGEDLSQVIKAYAAKTGHVQIADNPGRGAPGTGSLPLE
;
A
#
# COMPACT_ATOMS: atom_id res chain seq x y z
N ASN A 1 4.45 -7.65 4.75
CA ASN A 1 3.91 -6.30 4.52
C ASN A 1 4.83 -5.31 5.23
N ALA A 2 5.27 -4.26 4.55
CA ALA A 2 6.09 -3.20 5.13
C ALA A 2 5.37 -1.86 4.99
N LEU A 3 5.07 -1.24 6.14
CA LEU A 3 4.39 0.05 6.18
C LEU A 3 5.37 1.20 5.90
N TYR A 4 4.86 2.25 5.27
CA TYR A 4 5.61 3.44 4.86
C TYR A 4 6.02 4.34 6.04
N GLY A 5 5.35 4.19 7.19
CA GLY A 5 5.56 4.98 8.41
C GLY A 5 4.61 6.17 8.54
N ASN A 6 4.28 6.55 9.78
CA ASN A 6 3.50 7.74 10.08
C ASN A 6 4.38 9.00 9.99
N ARG A 7 3.77 10.13 9.61
CA ARG A 7 4.42 11.43 9.65
C ARG A 7 4.77 11.83 11.08
N VAL A 8 5.99 12.31 11.27
CA VAL A 8 6.46 12.96 12.50
C VAL A 8 6.34 14.47 12.31
N GLU A 9 5.68 15.14 13.27
CA GLU A 9 5.51 16.59 13.26
C GLU A 9 6.86 17.32 13.38
N GLY A 10 7.00 18.46 12.72
CA GLY A 10 8.21 19.28 12.75
C GLY A 10 9.38 18.73 11.91
N VAL A 11 9.21 17.56 11.28
CA VAL A 11 10.20 16.99 10.35
C VAL A 11 9.70 17.17 8.92
N ASP A 12 10.61 17.57 8.02
CA ASP A 12 10.31 17.73 6.60
C ASP A 12 9.74 16.43 5.99
N PRO A 13 8.54 16.45 5.37
CA PRO A 13 7.96 15.29 4.70
C PRO A 13 8.87 14.65 3.64
N GLN A 14 9.65 15.43 2.89
CA GLN A 14 10.54 14.91 1.86
C GLN A 14 11.69 14.09 2.47
N VAL A 15 12.22 14.50 3.61
CA VAL A 15 13.23 13.72 4.36
C VAL A 15 12.65 12.40 4.84
N GLN A 16 11.40 12.43 5.34
CA GLN A 16 10.70 11.22 5.77
C GLN A 16 10.40 10.28 4.60
N ASP A 17 10.05 10.82 3.43
CA ASP A 17 9.81 10.02 2.21
C ASP A 17 11.09 9.35 1.71
N ALA A 18 12.22 10.06 1.73
CA ALA A 18 13.51 9.50 1.37
C ALA A 18 13.91 8.36 2.33
N LEU A 19 13.71 8.55 3.64
CA LEU A 19 14.01 7.54 4.65
C LEU A 19 13.07 6.32 4.55
N ALA A 20 11.79 6.53 4.26
CA ALA A 20 10.84 5.44 4.01
C ALA A 20 11.30 4.60 2.82
N LEU A 21 11.68 5.24 1.70
CA LEU A 21 12.18 4.55 0.52
C LEU A 21 13.48 3.77 0.81
N GLU A 22 14.43 4.36 1.54
CA GLU A 22 15.67 3.68 1.96
C GLU A 22 15.38 2.38 2.72
N ASN A 23 14.49 2.46 3.73
CA ASN A 23 14.11 1.31 4.52
C ASN A 23 13.36 0.24 3.70
N LEU A 24 12.47 0.64 2.78
CA LEU A 24 11.79 -0.29 1.90
C LEU A 24 12.76 -0.99 0.93
N VAL A 25 13.78 -0.29 0.43
CA VAL A 25 14.86 -0.89 -0.38
C VAL A 25 15.65 -1.92 0.42
N LEU A 26 15.98 -1.63 1.68
CA LEU A 26 16.64 -2.58 2.58
C LEU A 26 15.75 -3.81 2.83
N ALA A 27 14.46 -3.59 3.09
CA ALA A 27 13.49 -4.67 3.30
C ALA A 27 13.32 -5.55 2.05
N ALA A 28 13.26 -4.95 0.86
CA ALA A 28 13.16 -5.68 -0.41
C ALA A 28 14.37 -6.59 -0.63
N ARG A 29 15.59 -6.09 -0.43
CA ARG A 29 16.82 -6.90 -0.51
C ARG A 29 16.86 -8.00 0.55
N ALA A 30 16.33 -7.74 1.75
CA ALA A 30 16.26 -8.74 2.80
C ALA A 30 15.26 -9.85 2.48
N ALA A 31 14.09 -9.51 1.96
CA ALA A 31 13.06 -10.46 1.53
C ALA A 31 13.54 -11.34 0.36
N ASP A 32 14.23 -10.74 -0.61
CA ASP A 32 14.73 -11.45 -1.79
C ASP A 32 15.68 -12.61 -1.44
N ARG A 33 16.53 -12.44 -0.41
CA ARG A 33 17.46 -13.48 0.07
C ARG A 33 16.77 -14.79 0.48
N VAL A 34 15.47 -14.75 0.77
CA VAL A 34 14.67 -15.92 1.13
C VAL A 34 13.56 -16.21 0.11
N GLY A 35 13.62 -15.60 -1.08
CA GLY A 35 12.62 -15.75 -2.13
C GLY A 35 11.27 -15.10 -1.81
N ALA A 36 11.24 -14.13 -0.88
CA ALA A 36 10.01 -13.45 -0.48
C ALA A 36 9.77 -12.15 -1.25
N ILE A 37 8.49 -11.77 -1.29
CA ILE A 37 7.98 -10.53 -1.89
C ILE A 37 7.82 -9.47 -0.81
N LEU A 38 8.26 -8.24 -1.10
CA LEU A 38 7.92 -7.08 -0.29
C LEU A 38 6.56 -6.52 -0.72
N LEU A 39 5.63 -6.44 0.22
CA LEU A 39 4.31 -5.84 -0.01
C LEU A 39 4.27 -4.42 0.54
N ILE A 40 3.77 -3.48 -0.28
CA ILE A 40 3.54 -2.07 0.08
C ILE A 40 2.04 -1.80 0.06
N GLU A 41 1.51 -1.25 1.16
CA GLU A 41 0.09 -1.05 1.40
C GLU A 41 -0.25 0.43 1.62
N THR A 42 -1.42 0.84 1.13
CA THR A 42 -2.09 2.10 1.51
C THR A 42 -2.97 1.91 2.74
N LEU A 43 -2.98 2.86 3.67
CA LEU A 43 -3.97 2.91 4.74
C LEU A 43 -5.02 4.00 4.47
N ASN A 44 -6.12 3.98 5.23
CA ASN A 44 -7.15 5.02 5.14
C ASN A 44 -6.89 6.17 6.10
N LYS A 45 -7.16 7.40 5.67
CA LYS A 45 -7.00 8.60 6.52
C LYS A 45 -7.89 8.58 7.78
N PRO A 46 -9.15 8.11 7.74
CA PRO A 46 -9.99 8.10 8.94
C PRO A 46 -9.41 7.31 10.11
N GLU A 47 -8.82 6.15 9.85
CA GLU A 47 -8.24 5.27 10.89
C GLU A 47 -6.74 5.49 11.08
N SER A 48 -6.03 6.00 10.07
CA SER A 48 -4.58 6.24 10.08
C SER A 48 -4.25 7.68 9.65
N PRO A 49 -4.63 8.69 10.45
CA PRO A 49 -4.58 10.10 10.04
C PRO A 49 -3.18 10.65 9.79
N LEU A 50 -2.14 10.02 10.35
CA LEU A 50 -0.74 10.41 10.16
C LEU A 50 -0.04 9.64 9.04
N TYR A 51 -0.69 8.63 8.46
CA TYR A 51 -0.09 7.82 7.41
C TYR A 51 -0.20 8.52 6.05
N PRO A 52 0.91 8.74 5.32
CA PRO A 52 0.89 9.57 4.12
C PRO A 52 0.48 8.81 2.86
N LEU A 53 0.60 7.48 2.85
CA LEU A 53 0.36 6.66 1.67
C LEU A 53 -1.08 6.16 1.65
N VAL A 54 -1.96 6.92 0.99
CA VAL A 54 -3.43 6.77 1.09
C VAL A 54 -4.13 6.55 -0.26
N SER A 55 -3.39 6.44 -1.35
CA SER A 55 -3.96 6.25 -2.70
C SER A 55 -3.22 5.16 -3.46
N ALA A 56 -3.94 4.39 -4.28
CA ALA A 56 -3.32 3.32 -5.05
C ALA A 56 -2.20 3.82 -5.98
N PRO A 57 -2.36 4.94 -6.72
CA PRO A 57 -1.28 5.47 -7.54
C PRO A 57 -0.01 5.79 -6.74
N ALA A 58 -0.13 6.33 -5.52
CA ALA A 58 1.02 6.65 -4.69
C ALA A 58 1.73 5.38 -4.21
N ALA A 59 1.00 4.33 -3.81
CA ALA A 59 1.62 3.06 -3.45
C ALA A 59 2.33 2.40 -4.64
N ILE A 60 1.76 2.51 -5.84
CA ILE A 60 2.39 2.01 -7.06
C ILE A 60 3.67 2.78 -7.38
N GLU A 61 3.69 4.10 -7.18
CA GLU A 61 4.91 4.89 -7.35
C GLU A 61 6.03 4.43 -6.39
N VAL A 62 5.69 4.12 -5.14
CA VAL A 62 6.65 3.58 -4.17
C VAL A 62 7.13 2.19 -4.58
N VAL A 63 6.23 1.30 -5.03
CA VAL A 63 6.59 -0.02 -5.58
C VAL A 63 7.59 0.12 -6.73
N ASP A 64 7.31 1.02 -7.69
CA ASP A 64 8.15 1.24 -8.85
C ASP A 64 9.52 1.82 -8.45
N LYS A 65 9.56 2.77 -7.51
CA LYS A 65 10.81 3.33 -6.96
C LYS A 65 11.67 2.28 -6.25
N VAL A 66 11.08 1.42 -5.43
CA VAL A 66 11.80 0.33 -4.76
C VAL A 66 12.36 -0.66 -5.78
N ASN A 67 11.55 -1.05 -6.77
CA ASN A 67 11.98 -1.96 -7.82
C ASN A 67 13.09 -1.35 -8.69
N ALA A 68 13.02 -0.06 -9.01
CA ALA A 68 14.06 0.66 -9.75
C ALA A 68 15.38 0.74 -8.95
N ALA A 69 15.32 1.01 -7.65
CA ALA A 69 16.50 1.13 -6.79
C ALA A 69 17.17 -0.22 -6.47
N THR A 70 16.41 -1.31 -6.49
CA THR A 70 16.91 -2.64 -6.17
C THR A 70 17.28 -3.47 -7.40
N GLY A 71 16.58 -3.27 -8.52
CA GLY A 71 16.67 -4.12 -9.71
C GLY A 71 16.02 -5.51 -9.54
N LEU A 72 15.33 -5.77 -8.41
CA LEU A 72 14.85 -7.10 -8.05
C LEU A 72 13.43 -7.40 -8.56
N GLY A 73 12.60 -6.38 -8.76
CA GLY A 73 11.20 -6.57 -9.17
C GLY A 73 10.32 -7.28 -8.12
N ASN A 74 10.83 -7.45 -6.89
CA ASN A 74 10.19 -8.21 -5.82
C ASN A 74 9.33 -7.35 -4.88
N ALA A 75 9.22 -6.03 -5.13
CA ALA A 75 8.21 -5.20 -4.48
C ALA A 75 6.89 -5.26 -5.26
N LYS A 76 5.78 -5.45 -4.55
CA LYS A 76 4.42 -5.56 -5.11
C LYS A 76 3.43 -4.75 -4.29
N PHE A 77 2.34 -4.34 -4.93
CA PHE A 77 1.24 -3.65 -4.27
C PHE A 77 0.41 -4.63 -3.44
N LEU A 78 0.05 -4.23 -2.22
CA LEU A 78 -1.00 -4.85 -1.44
C LEU A 78 -2.29 -4.07 -1.71
N LEU A 79 -3.23 -4.73 -2.37
CA LEU A 79 -4.53 -4.17 -2.72
C LEU A 79 -5.52 -4.44 -1.59
N ASP A 80 -5.52 -3.60 -0.56
CA ASP A 80 -6.56 -3.62 0.48
C ASP A 80 -7.77 -2.80 0.01
N LEU A 81 -8.86 -3.51 -0.33
CA LEU A 81 -10.07 -2.89 -0.84
C LEU A 81 -10.81 -2.06 0.21
N TYR A 82 -10.67 -2.41 1.49
CA TYR A 82 -11.29 -1.66 2.58
C TYR A 82 -10.63 -0.29 2.74
N HIS A 83 -9.29 -0.24 2.83
CA HIS A 83 -8.55 1.01 2.98
C HIS A 83 -8.78 1.95 1.78
N LEU A 84 -8.76 1.42 0.56
CA LEU A 84 -9.02 2.21 -0.65
C LEU A 84 -10.46 2.73 -0.70
N SER A 85 -11.45 1.92 -0.35
CA SER A 85 -12.84 2.35 -0.33
C SER A 85 -13.10 3.43 0.74
N MET A 86 -12.46 3.34 1.90
CA MET A 86 -12.54 4.35 2.96
C MET A 86 -11.93 5.69 2.55
N ASN A 87 -11.00 5.70 1.58
CA ASN A 87 -10.48 6.92 0.97
C ASN A 87 -11.28 7.38 -0.26
N GLY A 88 -12.37 6.67 -0.60
CA GLY A 88 -13.25 7.01 -1.72
C GLY A 88 -12.69 6.67 -3.10
N GLU A 89 -11.73 5.74 -3.20
CA GLU A 89 -11.21 5.33 -4.50
C GLU A 89 -12.22 4.45 -5.29
N ASP A 90 -12.20 4.58 -6.61
CA ASP A 90 -12.93 3.69 -7.51
C ASP A 90 -12.19 2.34 -7.60
N LEU A 91 -12.65 1.37 -6.79
CA LEU A 91 -12.04 0.05 -6.70
C LEU A 91 -11.98 -0.67 -8.06
N SER A 92 -12.99 -0.51 -8.91
CA SER A 92 -13.01 -1.18 -10.22
C SER A 92 -11.91 -0.65 -11.12
N GLN A 93 -11.70 0.67 -11.13
CA GLN A 93 -10.60 1.29 -11.87
C GLN A 93 -9.23 0.93 -11.28
N VAL A 94 -9.10 0.93 -9.95
CA VAL A 94 -7.85 0.54 -9.28
C VAL A 94 -7.47 -0.90 -9.59
N ILE A 95 -8.41 -1.85 -9.47
CA ILE A 95 -8.20 -3.25 -9.81
C ILE A 95 -7.76 -3.38 -11.27
N LYS A 96 -8.51 -2.75 -12.20
CA LYS A 96 -8.18 -2.79 -13.63
C LYS A 96 -6.79 -2.23 -13.92
N ALA A 97 -6.38 -1.16 -13.25
CA ALA A 97 -5.09 -0.52 -13.47
C ALA A 97 -3.92 -1.31 -12.87
N TYR A 98 -4.10 -1.92 -11.70
CA TYR A 98 -2.99 -2.35 -10.86
C TYR A 98 -2.99 -3.84 -10.46
N ALA A 99 -3.97 -4.64 -10.89
CA ALA A 99 -3.99 -6.08 -10.64
C ALA A 99 -2.67 -6.78 -11.05
N ALA A 100 -2.07 -6.40 -12.18
CA ALA A 100 -0.81 -6.97 -12.66
C ALA A 100 0.41 -6.66 -11.77
N LYS A 101 0.33 -5.60 -10.95
CA LYS A 101 1.37 -5.20 -9.98
C LYS A 101 1.05 -5.67 -8.55
N THR A 102 -0.11 -6.27 -8.34
CA THR A 102 -0.60 -6.69 -7.03
C THR A 102 0.00 -8.04 -6.63
N GLY A 103 0.54 -8.13 -5.41
CA GLY A 103 1.08 -9.37 -4.84
C GLY A 103 0.16 -10.01 -3.80
N HIS A 104 -0.79 -9.24 -3.27
CA HIS A 104 -1.73 -9.70 -2.27
C HIS A 104 -2.99 -8.82 -2.28
N VAL A 105 -4.14 -9.40 -1.98
CA VAL A 105 -5.43 -8.69 -1.87
C VAL A 105 -5.99 -8.91 -0.47
N GLN A 106 -6.47 -7.85 0.16
CA GLN A 106 -7.21 -7.90 1.41
C GLN A 106 -8.61 -7.34 1.21
N ILE A 107 -9.58 -7.97 1.86
CA ILE A 107 -10.99 -7.59 1.78
C ILE A 107 -11.57 -7.45 3.18
N ALA A 108 -12.33 -6.39 3.36
CA ALA A 108 -13.31 -6.22 4.42
C ALA A 108 -14.39 -5.28 3.87
N ASP A 109 -15.60 -5.39 4.39
CA ASP A 109 -16.69 -4.55 3.90
C ASP A 109 -16.58 -3.12 4.43
N ASN A 110 -17.17 -2.17 3.71
CA ASN A 110 -17.24 -0.76 4.08
C ASN A 110 -18.69 -0.26 3.89
N PRO A 111 -19.30 0.38 4.90
CA PRO A 111 -18.77 0.72 6.23
C PRO A 111 -18.66 -0.44 7.22
N GLY A 112 -17.87 -0.24 8.27
CA GLY A 112 -17.84 -1.10 9.47
C GLY A 112 -16.69 -2.13 9.53
N ARG A 113 -15.91 -2.30 8.46
CA ARG A 113 -14.80 -3.28 8.38
C ARG A 113 -15.26 -4.71 8.73
N GLY A 114 -16.51 -5.02 8.43
CA GLY A 114 -17.13 -6.30 8.74
C GLY A 114 -16.84 -7.37 7.69
N ALA A 115 -17.48 -8.52 7.86
CA ALA A 115 -17.46 -9.58 6.85
C ALA A 115 -18.10 -9.09 5.53
N PRO A 116 -17.68 -9.62 4.37
CA PRO A 116 -18.35 -9.33 3.09
C PRO A 116 -19.88 -9.52 3.19
N GLY A 117 -20.63 -8.53 2.70
CA GLY A 117 -22.10 -8.47 2.76
C GLY A 117 -22.66 -7.75 4.00
N THR A 118 -21.82 -7.20 4.87
CA THR A 118 -22.26 -6.41 6.05
C THR A 118 -22.23 -4.89 5.84
N GLY A 119 -21.64 -4.45 4.74
CA GLY A 119 -21.54 -3.07 4.31
C GLY A 119 -22.15 -2.87 2.93
N SER A 120 -21.49 -2.08 2.09
CA SER A 120 -22.00 -1.64 0.80
C SER A 120 -21.08 -1.97 -0.38
N LEU A 121 -19.93 -2.59 -0.14
CA LEU A 121 -19.03 -2.97 -1.21
C LEU A 121 -19.57 -4.19 -1.98
N PRO A 122 -19.46 -4.23 -3.31
CA PRO A 122 -19.89 -5.37 -4.12
C PRO A 122 -18.85 -6.50 -4.04
N LEU A 123 -18.82 -7.23 -2.93
CA LEU A 123 -17.86 -8.30 -2.63
C LEU A 123 -18.45 -9.72 -2.76
N GLU A 124 -19.65 -9.84 -3.33
CA GLU A 124 -20.37 -11.12 -3.55
C GLU A 124 -20.02 -11.80 -4.89
#